data_AF-A0A950ALH4-F1
#
_entry.id   AF-A0A950ALH4-F1
#
_cell.length_a   1.000
_cell.length_b   1.000
_cell.length_c   1.000
_cell.angle_alpha   90.00
_cell.angle_beta   90.00
_cell.angle_gamma   90.00
#
_symmetry.space_group_name_H-M   'P 1'
#
loop_
_entity.id
_entity.type
_entity.pdbx_description
1 polymer ?
#
loop_
_entity_poly.entity_id
_entity_poly.type
_entity_poly.pdbx_seq_one_letter_code
_entity_poly.pdbx_strand_id
1 'polypeptide(L)'
;MNVHAILGDGGAVARRLPGYEARPQQLAMAEAVAHAIAARSHLIVEAGTGVGKSFAYLVPAILDAVASRKKVVVSTHTINLQEQLLLKDIPFLQGVLPSPFDAVLVKGRGNYLSLRRLRSAKE
;
A
#
# COMPACT_ATOMS: atom_id res chain seq x y z
N MET A 1 17.52 2.20 1.92
CA MET A 1 16.52 3.15 2.45
C MET A 1 15.65 2.38 3.44
N ASN A 2 15.42 2.92 4.64
CA ASN A 2 14.61 2.26 5.68
C ASN A 2 13.29 3.01 5.91
N VAL A 3 12.40 2.48 6.75
CA VAL A 3 11.06 3.05 6.99
C VAL A 3 11.13 4.49 7.54
N HIS A 4 12.12 4.81 8.39
CA HIS A 4 12.32 6.15 8.94
C HIS A 4 12.70 7.19 7.89
N ALA A 5 13.54 6.82 6.92
CA ALA A 5 13.91 7.74 5.83
C ALA A 5 12.71 8.13 4.94
N ILE A 6 11.62 7.35 5.00
CA ILE A 6 10.42 7.52 4.17
C ILE A 6 9.28 8.17 4.97
N LEU A 7 8.96 7.61 6.14
CA LEU A 7 7.83 7.99 7.00
C LEU A 7 8.24 8.81 8.24
N GLY A 8 9.53 9.01 8.47
CA GLY A 8 10.02 9.85 9.56
C GLY A 8 9.77 11.32 9.31
N ASP A 9 10.06 12.13 10.33
CA ASP A 9 10.04 13.59 10.18
C ASP A 9 11.03 14.03 9.09
N GLY A 10 10.60 14.95 8.23
CA GLY A 10 11.36 15.35 7.03
C GLY A 10 11.64 14.23 6.02
N GLY A 11 11.04 13.05 6.17
CA GLY A 11 11.20 11.89 5.29
C GLY A 11 10.65 12.09 3.87
N ALA A 12 10.84 11.10 3.01
CA ALA A 12 10.42 11.19 1.61
C ALA A 12 8.92 11.53 1.43
N VAL A 13 8.05 10.98 2.29
CA VAL A 13 6.62 11.31 2.30
C VAL A 13 6.38 12.74 2.78
N ALA A 14 7.03 13.16 3.88
CA ALA A 14 6.89 14.50 4.44
C ALA A 14 7.24 15.60 3.40
N ARG A 15 8.27 15.36 2.59
CA ARG A 15 8.70 16.30 1.54
C ARG A 15 7.73 16.43 0.36
N ARG A 16 6.81 15.48 0.18
CA ARG A 16 5.93 15.38 -0.99
C ARG A 16 4.44 15.49 -0.66
N LEU A 17 4.05 15.29 0.60
CA LEU A 17 2.67 15.35 1.07
C LEU A 17 2.48 16.56 1.99
N PRO A 18 1.90 17.66 1.51
CA PRO A 18 1.60 18.83 2.34
C PRO A 18 0.74 18.45 3.55
N GLY A 19 1.12 18.94 4.73
CA GLY A 19 0.41 18.64 5.98
C GLY A 19 0.64 17.22 6.52
N TYR A 20 1.60 16.47 5.97
CA TYR A 20 2.05 15.23 6.59
C TYR A 20 2.74 15.52 7.92
N GLU A 21 2.40 14.70 8.90
CA GLU A 21 2.96 14.71 10.24
C GLU A 21 3.46 13.30 10.55
N ALA A 22 4.73 13.17 10.93
CA ALA A 22 5.28 11.90 11.34
C ALA A 22 4.64 11.48 12.68
N ARG A 23 4.01 10.30 12.69
CA ARG A 23 3.31 9.77 13.87
C ARG A 23 4.08 8.59 14.45
N PRO A 24 4.43 8.60 15.75
CA PRO A 24 5.16 7.49 16.37
C PRO A 24 4.47 6.13 16.17
N GLN A 25 3.14 6.10 16.22
CA GLN A 25 2.37 4.86 16.02
C GLN A 25 2.44 4.36 14.57
N GLN A 26 2.54 5.25 13.59
CA GLN A 26 2.73 4.89 12.18
C GLN A 26 4.11 4.25 11.97
N LEU A 27 5.15 4.84 12.55
CA LEU A 27 6.52 4.35 12.49
C LEU A 27 6.65 3.00 13.19
N ALA A 28 6.12 2.87 14.41
CA ALA A 28 6.13 1.62 15.16
C ALA A 28 5.43 0.49 14.39
N MET A 29 4.27 0.76 13.77
CA MET A 29 3.60 -0.21 12.90
C MET A 29 4.46 -0.58 11.68
N ALA A 30 5.09 0.40 11.02
CA ALA A 30 5.92 0.15 9.85
C ALA A 30 7.16 -0.70 10.17
N GLU A 31 7.80 -0.45 11.31
CA GLU A 31 8.90 -1.26 11.82
C GLU A 31 8.46 -2.68 12.16
N ALA A 32 7.32 -2.84 12.85
CA ALA A 32 6.78 -4.15 13.17
C ALA A 32 6.48 -4.96 11.91
N VAL A 33 5.88 -4.32 10.89
CA VAL A 33 5.62 -4.96 9.58
C VAL A 33 6.93 -5.34 8.89
N ALA A 34 7.92 -4.44 8.84
CA ALA A 34 9.24 -4.73 8.25
C ALA A 34 9.91 -5.93 8.94
N HIS A 35 9.87 -5.96 10.26
CA HIS A 35 10.42 -7.05 11.06
C HIS A 35 9.70 -8.37 10.78
N ALA A 36 8.37 -8.37 10.77
CA ALA A 36 7.58 -9.58 10.52
C ALA A 36 7.83 -10.16 9.12
N ILE A 37 7.96 -9.29 8.10
CA ILE A 37 8.33 -9.71 6.73
C ILE A 37 9.72 -10.35 6.71
N ALA A 38 10.72 -9.70 7.32
CA ALA A 38 12.09 -10.20 7.37
C ALA A 38 12.21 -11.52 8.15
N ALA A 39 11.50 -11.64 9.27
CA ALA A 39 11.44 -12.83 10.10
C ALA A 39 10.52 -13.93 9.55
N ARG A 40 9.75 -13.64 8.49
CA ARG A 40 8.73 -14.54 7.92
C ARG A 40 7.70 -15.01 8.95
N SER A 41 7.30 -14.11 9.83
CA SER A 41 6.36 -14.37 10.91
C SER A 41 5.03 -13.66 10.69
N HIS A 42 4.00 -14.10 11.41
CA HIS A 42 2.71 -13.41 11.44
C HIS A 42 2.73 -12.26 12.44
N LEU A 43 2.11 -11.15 12.06
CA LEU A 43 1.94 -9.98 12.90
C LEU A 43 0.46 -9.59 12.93
N ILE A 44 -0.04 -9.32 14.12
CA ILE A 44 -1.36 -8.72 14.35
C ILE A 44 -1.12 -7.32 14.90
N VAL A 45 -1.74 -6.32 14.27
CA VAL A 45 -1.66 -4.92 14.71
C VAL A 45 -3.07 -4.36 14.82
N GLU A 46 -3.38 -3.77 15.97
CA GLU A 46 -4.54 -2.90 16.11
C GLU A 46 -4.12 -1.46 15.82
N ALA A 47 -4.73 -0.84 14.81
CA ALA A 47 -4.39 0.52 14.39
C ALA A 47 -5.65 1.37 14.21
N GLY A 48 -5.74 2.44 15.02
CA GLY A 48 -6.84 3.40 14.98
C GLY A 48 -7.05 4.06 13.60
N THR A 49 -8.18 4.75 13.46
CA THR A 49 -8.40 5.65 12.32
C THR A 49 -7.39 6.81 12.36
N GLY A 50 -7.01 7.33 11.20
CA GLY A 50 -6.04 8.42 11.12
C GLY A 50 -4.57 8.07 11.37
N VAL A 51 -4.22 6.89 11.90
CA VAL A 51 -2.80 6.52 12.19
C VAL A 51 -1.89 6.45 10.95
N GLY A 52 -2.45 6.51 9.73
CA GLY A 52 -1.66 6.36 8.51
C GLY A 52 -1.28 4.89 8.22
N LYS A 53 -2.14 3.97 8.67
CA LYS A 53 -1.98 2.52 8.56
C LYS A 53 -1.69 2.02 7.14
N SER A 54 -2.28 2.63 6.09
CA SER A 54 -1.98 2.27 4.70
C SER A 54 -0.49 2.37 4.39
N PHE A 55 0.13 3.53 4.65
CA PHE A 55 1.56 3.71 4.39
C PHE A 55 2.43 2.86 5.31
N ALA A 56 1.98 2.64 6.56
CA ALA A 56 2.71 1.83 7.53
C ALA A 56 2.90 0.37 7.05
N TYR A 57 1.91 -0.24 6.40
CA TYR A 57 2.11 -1.58 5.81
C TYR A 57 2.64 -1.54 4.37
N LEU A 58 2.28 -0.53 3.56
CA LEU A 58 2.70 -0.48 2.15
C LEU A 58 4.20 -0.25 1.99
N VAL A 59 4.77 0.73 2.72
CA VAL A 59 6.18 1.10 2.58
C VAL A 59 7.12 -0.08 2.82
N PRO A 60 7.09 -0.76 3.98
CA PRO A 60 7.97 -1.90 4.20
C PRO A 60 7.70 -3.07 3.25
N ALA A 61 6.43 -3.31 2.87
CA ALA A 61 6.09 -4.38 1.95
C ALA A 61 6.60 -4.12 0.52
N ILE A 62 6.54 -2.88 0.03
CA ILE A 62 7.08 -2.49 -1.28
C ILE A 62 8.60 -2.61 -1.27
N LEU A 63 9.27 -2.12 -0.21
CA LEU A 63 10.72 -2.21 -0.09
C LEU A 63 11.20 -3.67 -0.13
N ASP A 64 10.53 -4.57 0.60
CA ASP A 64 10.86 -6.00 0.57
C ASP A 64 10.54 -6.63 -0.79
N ALA A 65 9.39 -6.32 -1.39
CA ALA A 65 8.99 -6.85 -2.70
C ALA A 65 10.00 -6.50 -3.79
N VAL A 66 10.44 -5.24 -3.82
CA VAL A 66 11.45 -4.76 -4.78
C VAL A 66 12.81 -5.41 -4.53
N ALA A 67 13.28 -5.42 -3.27
CA ALA A 67 14.59 -5.98 -2.92
C ALA A 67 14.67 -7.49 -3.18
N SER A 68 13.60 -8.23 -2.89
CA SER A 68 13.55 -9.69 -3.01
C SER A 68 13.00 -10.19 -4.35
N ARG A 69 12.53 -9.29 -5.22
CA ARG A 69 11.81 -9.58 -6.48
C ARG A 69 10.62 -10.52 -6.27
N LYS A 70 9.88 -10.31 -5.19
CA LYS A 70 8.68 -11.09 -4.84
C LYS A 70 7.43 -10.24 -4.98
N LYS A 71 6.28 -10.92 -5.02
CA LYS A 71 4.97 -10.29 -5.05
C LYS A 71 4.42 -10.17 -3.63
N VAL A 72 3.79 -9.05 -3.33
CA VAL A 72 3.00 -8.82 -2.13
C VAL A 72 1.53 -8.76 -2.52
N VAL A 73 0.67 -9.38 -1.71
CA VAL A 73 -0.78 -9.28 -1.84
C VAL A 73 -1.31 -8.48 -0.66
N VAL A 74 -2.03 -7.40 -0.95
CA VAL A 74 -2.76 -6.62 0.06
C VAL A 74 -4.24 -6.95 -0.10
N SER A 75 -4.86 -7.43 0.98
CA SER A 75 -6.30 -7.69 1.05
C SER A 75 -6.97 -6.66 1.95
N THR A 76 -8.12 -6.14 1.53
CA THR A 76 -8.91 -5.18 2.31
C THR A 76 -10.41 -5.41 2.08
N HIS A 77 -11.23 -4.87 2.98
CA HIS A 77 -12.61 -5.29 3.17
C HIS A 77 -13.55 -4.95 2.00
N THR A 78 -13.38 -3.81 1.33
CA THR A 78 -14.31 -3.33 0.30
C THR A 78 -13.58 -2.91 -0.98
N ILE A 79 -14.30 -2.92 -2.11
CA ILE A 79 -13.77 -2.46 -3.40
C ILE A 79 -13.32 -0.99 -3.32
N ASN A 80 -14.09 -0.13 -2.64
CA ASN A 80 -13.73 1.27 -2.47
C ASN A 80 -12.40 1.44 -1.74
N LEU A 81 -12.12 0.62 -0.71
CA LEU A 81 -10.82 0.62 -0.03
C LEU A 81 -9.70 0.15 -0.95
N GLN A 82 -9.96 -0.86 -1.78
CA GLN A 82 -8.98 -1.31 -2.78
C GLN A 82 -8.68 -0.22 -3.82
N GLU A 83 -9.71 0.49 -4.29
CA GLU A 83 -9.58 1.59 -5.23
C GLU A 83 -8.87 2.79 -4.60
N GLN A 84 -9.10 3.08 -3.31
CA GLN A 84 -8.32 4.10 -2.59
C GLN A 84 -6.83 3.77 -2.61
N LEU A 85 -6.46 2.50 -2.37
CA LEU A 85 -5.06 2.09 -2.47
C LEU A 85 -4.53 2.26 -3.89
N LEU A 86 -5.24 1.75 -4.90
CA LEU A 86 -4.77 1.75 -6.29
C LEU A 86 -4.70 3.16 -6.90
N LEU A 87 -5.65 4.04 -6.59
CA LEU A 87 -5.80 5.33 -7.26
C LEU A 87 -5.15 6.48 -6.50
N LYS A 88 -4.87 6.32 -5.21
CA LYS A 88 -4.32 7.38 -4.35
C LYS A 88 -3.02 6.96 -3.68
N ASP A 89 -3.08 5.97 -2.79
CA ASP A 89 -1.95 5.67 -1.90
C ASP A 89 -0.75 5.11 -2.68
N ILE A 90 -0.99 4.18 -3.62
CA ILE A 90 0.04 3.55 -4.44
C ILE A 90 0.67 4.53 -5.44
N PRO A 91 -0.09 5.29 -6.27
CA PRO A 91 0.49 6.27 -7.19
C PRO A 91 1.31 7.33 -6.47
N PHE A 92 0.86 7.76 -5.28
CA PHE A 92 1.64 8.65 -4.44
C PHE A 92 2.99 8.02 -4.06
N LEU A 93 2.99 6.78 -3.57
CA LEU A 93 4.22 6.08 -3.20
C LEU A 93 5.14 5.81 -4.40
N GLN A 94 4.60 5.56 -5.59
CA GLN A 94 5.40 5.46 -6.83
C GLN A 94 6.14 6.77 -7.13
N GLY A 95 5.56 7.93 -6.81
CA GLY A 95 6.20 9.24 -6.98
C GLY A 95 7.19 9.63 -5.87
N VAL A 96 7.22 8.88 -4.77
CA VAL A 96 8.04 9.17 -3.57
C VAL A 96 9.19 8.19 -3.41
N LEU A 97 8.96 6.91 -3.66
CA LEU A 97 9.95 5.86 -3.47
C LEU A 97 10.96 5.87 -4.63
N PRO A 98 12.25 5.59 -4.35
CA PRO A 98 13.32 5.69 -5.35
C PRO A 98 13.31 4.55 -6.38
N SER A 99 12.59 3.46 -6.09
CA SER A 99 12.58 2.26 -6.91
C SER A 99 11.21 2.09 -7.56
N PRO A 100 11.15 1.85 -8.88
CA PRO A 100 9.90 1.62 -9.55
C PRO A 100 9.26 0.30 -9.08
N PHE A 101 7.95 0.29 -8.99
CA PHE A 101 7.17 -0.89 -8.69
C PHE A 101 5.80 -0.79 -9.34
N ASP A 102 5.23 -1.95 -9.67
CA ASP A 102 3.90 -2.06 -10.27
C ASP A 102 2.88 -2.53 -9.24
N ALA A 103 1.63 -2.11 -9.43
CA ALA A 103 0.50 -2.61 -8.67
C ALA A 103 -0.70 -2.82 -9.59
N VAL A 104 -1.44 -3.88 -9.31
CA VAL A 104 -2.66 -4.23 -10.05
C VAL A 104 -3.77 -4.55 -9.07
N LEU A 105 -5.00 -4.22 -9.46
CA LEU A 105 -6.19 -4.46 -8.66
C LEU A 105 -6.91 -5.73 -9.13
N VAL A 106 -7.11 -6.65 -8.20
CA VAL A 106 -7.82 -7.91 -8.44
C VAL A 106 -9.20 -7.84 -7.81
N LYS A 107 -10.25 -7.92 -8.63
CA LYS A 107 -11.66 -7.97 -8.18
C LYS A 107 -12.28 -9.31 -8.57
N GLY A 108 -13.38 -9.67 -7.91
CA GLY A 108 -14.20 -10.81 -8.34
C GLY A 108 -14.81 -10.58 -9.73
N ARG A 109 -15.00 -11.64 -10.52
CA ARG A 109 -15.51 -11.58 -11.92
C ARG A 109 -16.79 -10.75 -12.10
N GLY A 110 -17.67 -10.74 -11.10
CA GLY A 110 -18.91 -9.96 -11.12
C GLY A 110 -18.71 -8.43 -11.19
N ASN A 111 -17.50 -7.95 -10.94
CA ASN A 111 -17.14 -6.53 -11.01
C ASN A 111 -16.58 -6.12 -12.38
N TYR A 112 -16.63 -7.01 -13.37
CA TYR A 112 -16.18 -6.73 -14.72
C TYR A 112 -17.35 -6.87 -15.71
N LEU A 113 -17.39 -5.97 -16.69
CA LEU A 113 -18.36 -6.03 -17.78
C LEU A 113 -18.11 -7.29 -18.63
N SER A 114 -19.13 -8.14 -18.75
CA SER A 114 -19.06 -9.25 -19.70
C SER A 114 -19.18 -8.71 -21.12
N LEU A 115 -18.08 -8.72 -21.87
CA LEU A 115 -18.07 -8.29 -23.28
C LEU A 115 -19.04 -9.11 -24.15
N ARG A 116 -19.26 -10.39 -23.80
CA ARG A 116 -20.26 -11.24 -24.46
C ARG A 116 -21.68 -10.69 -24.26
N ARG A 117 -22.07 -10.42 -23.00
CA ARG A 117 -23.41 -9.87 -22.69
C ARG A 117 -23.59 -8.47 -23.27
N LEU A 118 -22.53 -7.65 -23.28
CA LEU A 118 -22.56 -6.32 -23.90
C LEU A 118 -22.86 -6.40 -25.40
N ARG A 119 -22.24 -7.35 -26.12
CA ARG A 119 -22.51 -7.54 -27.55
C ARG A 119 -23.96 -7.95 -27.80
N SER A 120 -24.47 -8.94 -27.09
CA SER A 120 -25.86 -9.41 -27.24
C SER A 120 -26.92 -8.37 -26.88
N ALA A 121 -26.60 -7.35 -26.09
CA ALA A 121 -27.54 -6.27 -25.73
C ALA A 121 -27.54 -5.08 -26.71
N LYS A 122 -26.58 -5.07 -27.66
CA LYS A 122 -26.46 -4.02 -28.69
C LYS A 122 -27.12 -4.39 -30.02
N GLU A 123 -27.49 -5.65 -30.19
CA GLU A 123 -28.29 -6.20 -31.29
C GLU A 123 -29.78 -6.09 -30.95
#